data_AF-A0A8B9X442-F1
#
_entry.id   AF-A0A8B9X442-F1
#
_cell.length_a   1.000
_cell.length_b   1.000
_cell.length_c   1.000
_cell.angle_alpha   90.00
_cell.angle_beta   90.00
_cell.angle_gamma   90.00
#
_symmetry.space_group_name_H-M   'P 1'
#
loop_
_entity.id
_entity.type
_entity.pdbx_description
1 polymer ?
#
loop_
_entity_poly.entity_id
_entity_poly.type
_entity_poly.pdbx_seq_one_letter_code
_entity_poly.pdbx_strand_id
1 'polypeptide(L)' 'MKSDEETVGILLGFGDFVNMILEDVTEFEIIPEGRRITKLDPIFLKGNNIPMLVPGGQGPEI' A
#
# COMPACT_ATOMS: atom_id res chain seq x y z
N MET A 1 -8.10 2.55 -2.32
CA MET A 1 -7.90 1.15 -1.97
C MET A 1 -9.29 0.62 -1.75
N LYS A 2 -9.61 -0.52 -2.37
CA LYS A 2 -10.81 -1.24 -1.96
C LYS A 2 -10.60 -1.71 -0.52
N SER A 3 -11.67 -1.98 0.22
CA SER A 3 -11.59 -2.35 1.65
C SER A 3 -10.70 -3.56 1.94
N ASP A 4 -10.31 -4.29 0.89
CA ASP A 4 -9.64 -5.59 0.93
C ASP A 4 -8.18 -5.52 0.47
N GLU A 5 -7.60 -4.31 0.32
CA GLU A 5 -6.24 -4.09 -0.19
C GLU A 5 -5.39 -3.31 0.83
N GLU A 6 -4.16 -3.74 1.04
CA GLU A 6 -3.14 -3.07 1.84
C GLU A 6 -1.81 -2.97 1.08
N THR A 7 -1.14 -1.82 1.17
CA THR A 7 0.16 -1.59 0.52
C THR A 7 1.20 -1.23 1.57
N VAL A 8 2.30 -1.98 1.59
CA VAL A 8 3.47 -1.70 2.42
C VAL A 8 4.63 -1.34 1.51
N GLY A 9 5.33 -0.25 1.84
CA GLY A 9 6.51 0.19 1.11
C GLY A 9 7.25 1.29 1.86
N ILE A 10 8.39 1.68 1.32
CA ILE A 10 9.21 2.78 1.83
C ILE A 10 8.68 4.08 1.23
N LEU A 11 8.16 4.97 2.09
CA LEU A 11 7.72 6.30 1.67
C LEU A 11 8.92 7.19 1.34
N LEU A 12 9.08 7.51 0.06
CA LEU A 12 10.12 8.44 -0.39
C LEU A 12 9.69 9.91 -0.26
N GLY A 13 8.40 10.17 -0.45
CA GLY A 13 7.86 11.52 -0.39
C GLY A 13 6.37 11.56 -0.69
N PHE A 14 5.74 12.66 -0.30
CA PHE A 14 4.33 12.93 -0.56
C PHE A 14 4.11 14.41 -0.89
N GLY A 15 3.03 14.72 -1.61
CA GLY A 15 2.61 16.09 -1.90
C GLY A 15 1.39 16.53 -1.08
N ASP A 16 0.91 17.76 -1.32
CA ASP A 16 -0.21 18.38 -0.57
C ASP A 16 -1.52 17.60 -0.63
N PHE A 17 -1.71 16.82 -1.70
CA PHE A 17 -2.88 15.95 -1.88
C PHE A 17 -2.66 14.52 -1.40
N VAL A 18 -1.60 14.28 -0.62
CA VAL A 18 -1.24 12.98 -0.07
C VAL A 18 -1.00 11.93 -1.17
N ASN A 19 -0.66 12.39 -2.38
CA ASN A 19 -0.10 11.49 -3.38
C ASN A 19 1.31 11.10 -2.95
N MET A 20 1.64 9.82 -3.04
CA MET A 20 2.87 9.26 -2.48
C MET A 20 3.71 8.56 -3.55
N ILE A 21 5.02 8.60 -3.35
CA ILE A 21 5.98 7.77 -4.07
C ILE A 21 6.47 6.71 -3.09
N LEU A 22 6.30 5.43 -3.45
CA LEU A 22 6.71 4.29 -2.62
C LEU A 22 7.74 3.43 -3.37
N GLU A 23 8.74 2.94 -2.65
CA GLU A 23 9.71 1.93 -3.10
C GLU A 23 9.60 0.64 -2.27
N ASP A 24 10.20 -0.46 -2.76
CA ASP A 24 10.11 -1.81 -2.16
C ASP A 24 8.67 -2.19 -1.79
N VAL A 25 7.79 -2.10 -2.78
CA VAL A 25 6.36 -2.15 -2.56
C VAL A 25 5.86 -3.58 -2.53
N THR A 26 5.06 -3.89 -1.51
CA THR A 26 4.32 -5.14 -1.37
C THR A 26 2.84 -4.82 -1.23
N GLU A 27 2.05 -5.32 -2.16
CA GLU A 27 0.60 -5.22 -2.14
C GLU A 27 -0.01 -6.53 -1.63
N PHE A 28 -1.00 -6.39 -0.76
CA PHE A 28 -1.75 -7.47 -0.17
C PHE A 28 -3.22 -7.28 -0.53
N GLU A 29 -3.82 -8.30 -1.13
CA GLU A 29 -5.24 -8.29 -1.46
C GLU A 29 -5.90 -9.53 -0.85
N ILE A 30 -7.01 -9.32 -0.16
CA ILE A 30 -7.87 -10.40 0.32
C ILE A 30 -8.76 -10.83 -0.86
N ILE A 31 -8.65 -12.10 -1.25
CA ILE A 31 -9.44 -12.75 -2.29
C ILE A 31 -10.24 -13.90 -1.66
N PRO A 32 -11.33 -14.39 -2.29
CA PRO A 32 -12.12 -15.49 -1.73
C PRO A 32 -11.29 -16.74 -1.40
N GLU A 33 -10.21 -16.99 -2.15
CA GLU A 33 -9.32 -18.14 -2.00
C GLU A 33 -8.21 -17.92 -0.95
N GLY A 34 -8.13 -16.73 -0.33
CA GLY A 34 -7.12 -16.38 0.66
C GLY A 34 -6.50 -15.00 0.41
N ARG A 35 -5.17 -14.92 0.41
CA ARG A 35 -4.45 -13.66 0.25
C ARG A 35 -3.52 -13.72 -0.95
N ARG A 36 -3.62 -12.72 -1.82
CA ARG A 36 -2.68 -12.49 -2.90
C ARG A 36 -1.62 -11.49 -2.44
N ILE A 37 -0.35 -11.84 -2.67
CA ILE A 37 0.80 -10.99 -2.33
C ILE A 37 1.53 -10.67 -3.63
N THR A 38 1.70 -9.38 -3.93
CA THR A 38 2.35 -8.92 -5.15
C THR A 38 3.48 -7.96 -4.80
N LYS A 39 4.68 -8.23 -5.32
CA LYS A 39 5.79 -7.27 -5.30
C LYS A 39 5.68 -6.37 -6.52
N LEU A 40 5.80 -5.06 -6.30
CA LEU A 40 5.68 -4.06 -7.35
C LEU A 40 6.99 -3.27 -7.46
N ASP A 41 7.28 -2.81 -8.68
CA ASP A 41 8.23 -1.74 -8.91
C ASP A 41 7.77 -0.46 -8.18
N PRO A 42 8.63 0.56 -8.05
CA PRO A 42 8.25 1.81 -7.40
C PRO A 42 6.95 2.39 -7.99
N ILE A 43 6.01 2.75 -7.10
CA ILE A 43 4.67 3.20 -7.51
C ILE A 43 4.43 4.66 -7.13
N PHE A 44 3.55 5.30 -7.90
CA PHE A 44 2.89 6.54 -7.52
C PHE A 44 1.47 6.26 -7.04
N LEU A 45 1.25 6.33 -5.72
CA LEU A 45 -0.03 6.06 -5.09
C LEU A 45 -0.84 7.35 -4.94
N LYS A 46 -2.07 7.36 -5.46
CA LYS A 46 -2.95 8.54 -5.40
C LYS A 46 -3.61 8.67 -4.03
N GLY A 47 -3.55 9.87 -3.44
CA GLY A 47 -4.05 10.14 -2.09
C GLY A 47 -5.55 9.87 -1.91
N ASN A 48 -6.36 10.08 -2.94
CA ASN A 48 -7.81 9.78 -2.91
C ASN A 48 -8.13 8.29 -2.66
N ASN A 49 -7.15 7.41 -2.83
CA ASN A 49 -7.28 5.98 -2.60
C ASN A 49 -6.76 5.56 -1.21
N ILE A 50 -6.29 6.47 -0.36
CA ILE A 50 -5.63 6.13 0.91
C ILE A 50 -6.58 6.43 2.07
N PRO A 51 -7.17 5.41 2.73
CA PRO A 51 -8.03 5.62 3.90
C PRO A 51 -7.23 5.81 5.19
N MET A 52 -6.04 5.20 5.30
CA MET A 52 -5.22 5.21 6.50
C MET A 52 -3.73 5.06 6.15
N LEU A 53 -2.86 5.61 6.99
CA LEU A 53 -1.41 5.46 6.91
C LEU A 53 -0.88 4.96 8.27
N VAL A 54 -0.04 3.93 8.24
CA VAL A 54 0.55 3.33 9.44
C VAL A 54 2.09 3.39 9.33
N PRO A 55 2.75 4.35 9.98
CA PRO A 55 4.21 4.44 9.99
C PRO A 55 4.84 3.19 10.63
N GLY A 56 5.80 2.57 9.93
CA GLY A 56 6.47 1.36 10.40
C GLY A 56 5.63 0.08 10.35
N GLY A 57 4.46 0.12 9.72
CA GLY A 57 3.63 -1.07 9.50
C GLY A 57 4.38 -2.15 8.71
N GLN A 58 4.23 -3.41 9.12
CA GLN A 58 4.84 -4.57 8.46
C GLN A 58 3.87 -5.30 7.52
N GLY A 59 2.65 -4.77 7.39
CA GLY A 59 1.53 -5.41 6.72
C GLY A 59 0.69 -6.27 7.67
N PRO A 60 -0.36 -6.93 7.16
CA PRO A 60 -1.26 -7.73 7.98
C PRO A 60 -0.53 -8.92 8.59
N GLU A 61 -0.69 -9.12 9.91
CA GLU A 61 -0.31 -10.33 10.62
C GLU A 61 -1.04 -11.55 10.02
N ILE A 62 -0.36 -12.71 10.02
CA ILE A 62 -0.81 -13.95 9.36
C ILE A 62 -1.99 -14.56 10.12
#